data_AF-A0A7S1DKJ4-F1
#
_entry.id   AF-A0A7S1DKJ4-F1
#
_cell.length_a   1.000
_cell.length_b   1.000
_cell.length_c   1.000
_cell.angle_alpha   90.00
_cell.angle_beta   90.00
_cell.angle_gamma   90.00
#
_symmetry.space_group_name_H-M   'P 1'
#
loop_
_entity.id
_entity.type
_entity.pdbx_description
1 polymer ?
#
loop_
_entity_poly.entity_id
_entity_poly.type
_entity_poly.pdbx_seq_one_letter_code
_entity_poly.pdbx_strand_id
1 'polypeptide(L)'
;DLFVTRCFGYKTSGAELVEPVPHVYSRQCIPGDDFVIIATGGLWELVSPQAACAVVSRAVSVEAASKNLYELAMIRGGVRNILCLVVDLRCLFGISTGATPSEPSSNLGHSPSKTKRKGSLMETINNVRRNSTSMGGSAAGGRRSS
;
A
#
# COMPACT_ATOMS: atom_id res chain seq x y z
N ASP A 1 -4.32 26.99 -11.74
CA ASP A 1 -2.99 27.10 -12.38
C ASP A 1 -2.39 25.75 -12.68
N LEU A 2 -1.67 25.66 -13.79
CA LEU A 2 -0.89 24.49 -14.18
C LEU A 2 0.57 24.71 -13.75
N PHE A 3 1.08 23.87 -12.86
CA PHE A 3 2.43 23.98 -12.30
C PHE A 3 3.48 23.14 -13.06
N VAL A 4 3.18 22.77 -14.31
CA VAL A 4 4.05 21.96 -15.16
C VAL A 4 4.09 22.56 -16.56
N THR A 5 5.21 22.39 -17.25
CA THR A 5 5.40 22.81 -18.65
C THR A 5 5.11 21.70 -19.65
N ARG A 6 4.82 20.49 -19.17
CA ARG A 6 4.54 19.31 -19.99
C ARG A 6 3.40 18.50 -19.37
N CYS A 7 2.36 18.22 -20.15
CA CYS A 7 1.33 17.26 -19.79
C CYS A 7 0.48 16.86 -21.01
N PHE A 8 -0.23 15.75 -20.90
CA PHE A 8 -1.19 15.34 -21.90
C PHE A 8 -2.54 16.04 -21.71
N GLY A 9 -3.27 16.25 -22.81
CA GLY A 9 -4.67 16.66 -22.78
C GLY A 9 -4.94 18.11 -22.41
N TYR A 10 -3.91 18.93 -22.23
CA TYR A 10 -4.08 20.37 -22.00
C TYR A 10 -4.17 21.11 -23.35
N LYS A 11 -5.34 21.66 -23.65
CA LYS A 11 -5.58 22.46 -24.86
C LYS A 11 -5.80 23.91 -24.46
N THR A 12 -4.94 24.82 -24.90
CA THR A 12 -5.14 26.27 -24.76
C THR A 12 -5.52 26.89 -26.10
N SER A 13 -6.36 27.93 -26.08
CA SER A 13 -6.78 28.69 -27.25
C SER A 13 -5.73 29.72 -27.71
N GLY A 14 -4.44 29.36 -27.67
CA GLY A 14 -3.30 30.25 -27.90
C GLY A 14 -1.97 29.50 -28.02
N ALA A 15 -0.85 30.22 -28.03
CA ALA A 15 0.50 29.64 -28.17
C ALA A 15 0.70 28.44 -27.23
N GLU A 16 1.30 27.37 -27.75
CA GLU A 16 1.49 26.10 -27.07
C GLU A 16 2.58 26.25 -25.98
N LEU A 17 2.16 26.70 -24.79
CA LEU A 17 3.04 26.84 -23.62
C LEU A 17 3.30 25.52 -22.89
N VAL A 18 2.56 24.46 -23.26
CA VAL A 18 2.56 23.16 -22.56
C VAL A 18 2.79 22.06 -23.58
N GLU A 19 3.93 21.38 -23.47
CA GLU A 19 4.36 20.39 -24.45
C GLU A 19 3.89 18.97 -24.07
N PRO A 20 3.21 18.23 -24.97
CA PRO A 20 2.78 16.86 -24.69
C PRO A 20 3.90 15.83 -24.89
N VAL A 21 5.05 16.24 -25.44
CA VAL A 21 6.17 15.34 -25.76
C VAL A 21 6.94 14.99 -24.48
N PRO A 22 7.10 13.70 -24.15
CA PRO A 22 7.84 13.29 -22.96
C PRO A 22 9.35 13.46 -23.16
N HIS A 23 10.06 13.67 -22.06
CA HIS A 23 11.50 13.46 -22.04
C HIS A 23 11.79 11.97 -21.85
N VAL A 24 12.57 11.37 -22.76
CA VAL A 24 12.90 9.94 -22.75
C VAL A 24 14.38 9.77 -22.40
N TYR A 25 14.65 8.94 -21.40
CA TYR A 25 16.00 8.59 -20.97
C TYR A 25 16.13 7.07 -20.84
N SER A 26 17.30 6.54 -21.20
CA SER A 26 17.62 5.12 -21.08
C SER A 26 19.01 4.96 -20.45
N ARG A 27 19.12 3.98 -19.55
CA ARG A 27 20.39 3.54 -18.97
C ARG A 27 20.35 2.02 -18.81
N GLN A 28 21.51 1.39 -18.98
CA GLN A 28 21.66 -0.02 -18.65
C GLN A 28 21.63 -0.18 -17.12
N CYS A 29 20.85 -1.15 -16.63
CA CYS A 29 20.91 -1.55 -15.23
C CYS A 29 22.23 -2.30 -14.99
N ILE A 30 22.90 -2.02 -13.88
CA ILE A 30 24.18 -2.62 -13.51
C ILE A 30 24.06 -3.34 -12.16
N PRO A 31 24.91 -4.35 -11.88
CA PRO A 31 25.02 -4.92 -10.54
C PRO A 31 25.21 -3.81 -9.49
N GLY A 32 24.39 -3.83 -8.44
CA GLY A 32 24.33 -2.76 -7.42
C GLY A 32 23.14 -1.81 -7.58
N ASP A 33 22.42 -1.87 -8.72
CA ASP A 33 21.10 -1.26 -8.81
C ASP A 33 20.08 -2.10 -8.04
N ASP A 34 19.76 -1.68 -6.82
CA ASP A 34 18.86 -2.45 -5.94
C ASP A 34 17.38 -2.27 -6.29
N PHE A 35 16.96 -1.04 -6.56
CA PHE A 35 15.55 -0.71 -6.79
C PHE A 35 15.38 0.59 -7.58
N VAL A 36 14.18 0.79 -8.11
CA VAL A 36 13.71 2.06 -8.68
C VAL A 36 12.46 2.52 -7.94
N ILE A 37 12.40 3.82 -7.66
CA ILE A 37 11.23 4.48 -7.05
C ILE A 37 10.58 5.38 -8.10
N ILE A 38 9.31 5.13 -8.41
CA ILE A 38 8.48 5.99 -9.25
C ILE A 38 7.37 6.56 -8.37
N ALA A 39 7.24 7.87 -8.32
CA ALA A 39 6.22 8.51 -7.48
C ALA A 39 5.73 9.83 -8.06
N THR A 40 4.54 10.25 -7.63
CA THR A 40 4.01 11.57 -7.99
C THR A 40 4.78 12.68 -7.28
N GLY A 41 4.66 13.91 -7.80
CA GLY A 41 5.27 15.08 -7.17
C GLY A 41 4.86 15.27 -5.69
N GLY A 42 3.70 14.74 -5.26
CA GLY A 42 3.26 14.82 -3.87
C GLY A 42 4.20 14.12 -2.89
N LEU A 43 4.91 13.06 -3.32
CA LEU A 43 5.98 12.46 -2.53
C LEU A 43 7.22 13.37 -2.54
N TRP A 44 7.67 13.76 -3.73
CA TRP A 44 8.95 14.43 -3.94
C TRP A 44 8.99 15.86 -3.40
N GLU A 45 7.84 16.50 -3.20
CA GLU A 45 7.72 17.78 -2.48
C GLU A 45 8.09 17.68 -1.00
N LEU A 46 7.98 16.47 -0.41
CA LEU A 46 8.12 16.25 1.04
C LEU A 46 9.29 15.32 1.39
N VAL A 47 9.74 14.48 0.46
CA VAL A 47 10.75 13.45 0.69
C VAL A 47 11.88 13.60 -0.31
N SER A 48 13.11 13.81 0.17
CA SER A 48 14.29 13.87 -0.69
C SER A 48 14.62 12.48 -1.26
N PRO A 49 15.27 12.40 -2.44
CA PRO A 49 15.68 11.13 -3.02
C PRO A 49 16.49 10.26 -2.06
N GLN A 50 17.44 10.85 -1.32
CA GLN A 50 18.27 10.13 -0.35
C GLN A 50 17.45 9.58 0.82
N ALA A 51 16.49 10.35 1.33
CA ALA A 51 15.59 9.88 2.38
C ALA A 51 14.69 8.74 1.88
N ALA A 52 14.19 8.83 0.64
CA ALA A 52 13.40 7.78 0.03
C ALA A 52 14.22 6.49 -0.12
N CYS A 53 15.46 6.57 -0.61
CA CYS A 53 16.35 5.41 -0.68
C CYS A 53 16.57 4.78 0.71
N ALA A 54 16.83 5.60 1.74
CA ALA A 54 17.02 5.10 3.10
C ALA A 54 15.78 4.36 3.66
N VAL A 55 14.57 4.81 3.30
CA VAL A 55 13.32 4.13 3.66
C VAL A 55 13.22 2.78 2.95
N VAL A 56 13.45 2.75 1.64
CA VAL A 56 13.33 1.53 0.83
C VAL A 56 14.38 0.49 1.21
N SER A 57 15.64 0.89 1.37
CA SER A 57 16.74 -0.02 1.75
C SER A 57 16.55 -0.70 3.11
N ARG A 58 15.73 -0.12 4.01
CA ARG A 58 15.45 -0.66 5.35
C ARG A 58 14.15 -1.45 5.43
N ALA A 59 13.35 -1.46 4.36
CA ALA A 59 12.07 -2.14 4.33
C ALA A 59 12.23 -3.66 4.16
N VAL A 60 11.32 -4.42 4.76
CA VAL A 60 11.32 -5.90 4.69
C VAL A 60 10.84 -6.41 3.34
N SER A 61 10.00 -5.65 2.64
CA SER A 61 9.47 -5.98 1.32
C SER A 61 9.23 -4.71 0.50
N VAL A 62 9.08 -4.85 -0.83
CA VAL A 62 8.73 -3.74 -1.72
C VAL A 62 7.36 -3.12 -1.43
N GLU A 63 6.41 -3.93 -0.95
CA GLU A 63 5.10 -3.47 -0.51
C GLU A 63 5.23 -2.60 0.75
N ALA A 64 5.98 -3.09 1.75
CA ALA A 64 6.27 -2.32 2.95
C ALA A 64 7.05 -1.04 2.62
N ALA A 65 7.98 -1.09 1.68
CA ALA A 65 8.73 0.07 1.22
C ALA A 65 7.80 1.16 0.64
N SER A 66 6.89 0.77 -0.25
CA SER A 66 5.93 1.67 -0.87
C SER A 66 4.99 2.29 0.17
N LYS A 67 4.51 1.48 1.13
CA LYS A 67 3.67 1.94 2.24
C LYS A 67 4.42 2.91 3.16
N ASN A 68 5.66 2.60 3.52
CA ASN A 68 6.48 3.44 4.39
C ASN A 68 6.78 4.80 3.75
N LEU A 69 7.00 4.85 2.43
CA LEU A 69 7.18 6.11 1.69
C LEU A 69 5.89 6.95 1.73
N TYR A 70 4.74 6.32 1.49
CA TYR A 70 3.44 6.99 1.59
C TYR A 70 3.20 7.53 3.00
N GLU A 71 3.39 6.72 4.03
CA GLU A 71 3.20 7.13 5.43
C GLU A 71 4.16 8.27 5.83
N LEU A 72 5.42 8.21 5.40
CA LEU A 72 6.38 9.29 5.64
C LEU A 72 5.91 10.61 5.03
N ALA A 73 5.38 10.59 3.80
CA ALA A 73 4.83 11.78 3.16
C ALA A 73 3.59 12.31 3.91
N MET A 74 2.71 11.42 4.36
CA MET A 74 1.53 11.79 5.15
C MET A 74 1.91 12.44 6.48
N ILE A 75 2.88 11.87 7.21
CA ILE A 75 3.40 12.43 8.47
C ILE A 75 4.02 13.82 8.25
N ARG A 76 4.60 14.07 7.08
CA ARG A 76 5.17 15.37 6.68
C ARG A 76 4.14 16.37 6.17
N GLY A 77 2.85 16.07 6.28
CA GLY A 77 1.77 16.98 5.88
C GLY A 77 1.36 16.86 4.42
N GLY A 78 1.39 15.65 3.85
CA GLY A 78 0.88 15.36 2.51
C GLY A 78 -0.56 15.82 2.31
N VAL A 79 -0.77 16.78 1.41
CA VAL A 79 -2.09 17.34 1.07
C VAL A 79 -2.53 17.04 -0.37
N ARG A 80 -1.63 16.49 -1.20
CA ARG A 80 -1.91 16.11 -2.59
C ARG A 80 -2.03 14.59 -2.72
N ASN A 81 -2.53 14.14 -3.86
CA ASN A 81 -2.52 12.71 -4.22
C ASN A 81 -1.07 12.18 -4.26
N ILE A 82 -0.80 11.17 -3.44
CA ILE A 82 0.51 10.53 -3.35
C ILE A 82 0.39 9.11 -3.90
N LEU A 83 1.20 8.80 -4.90
CA LEU A 83 1.45 7.45 -5.41
C LEU A 83 2.93 7.13 -5.24
N CYS A 84 3.24 5.93 -4.75
CA CYS A 84 4.60 5.41 -4.64
C CYS A 84 4.64 4.00 -5.24
N LEU A 85 5.56 3.77 -6.17
CA LEU A 85 5.86 2.47 -6.76
C LEU A 85 7.33 2.16 -6.50
N VAL A 86 7.60 1.01 -5.89
CA VAL A 86 8.95 0.49 -5.68
C VAL A 86 9.12 -0.78 -6.50
N VAL A 87 10.12 -0.80 -7.37
CA VAL A 87 10.45 -1.94 -8.23
C VAL A 87 11.79 -2.52 -7.77
N ASP A 88 11.81 -3.79 -7.40
CA ASP A 88 13.04 -4.51 -7.07
C ASP A 88 13.80 -4.87 -8.37
N LEU A 89 15.07 -4.49 -8.44
CA LEU A 89 15.93 -4.76 -9.60
C LEU A 89 16.95 -5.88 -9.31
N ARG A 90 17.10 -6.32 -8.07
CA ARG A 90 18.12 -7.31 -7.67
C ARG A 90 17.90 -8.66 -8.36
N CYS A 91 16.64 -8.99 -8.64
CA CYS A 91 16.27 -10.19 -9.37
C CYS A 91 16.81 -10.21 -10.82
N LEU A 92 17.12 -9.06 -11.42
CA LEU A 92 17.70 -8.97 -12.76
C LEU A 92 19.13 -9.50 -12.82
N PHE A 93 19.83 -9.54 -11.68
CA PHE A 93 21.23 -9.94 -11.59
C PHE A 93 21.42 -11.31 -10.93
N GLY A 94 20.36 -12.10 -10.84
CA GLY A 94 20.41 -13.43 -10.21
C GLY A 94 20.61 -13.40 -8.69
N ILE A 95 20.41 -12.25 -8.05
CA ILE A 95 20.41 -12.14 -6.59
C ILE A 95 19.04 -12.61 -6.10
N SER A 96 18.95 -13.87 -5.70
CA SER A 96 17.78 -14.41 -5.01
C SER A 96 17.65 -13.75 -3.65
N THR A 97 16.73 -12.79 -3.50
CA THR A 97 16.21 -12.42 -2.19
C THR A 97 15.40 -13.61 -1.70
N GLY A 98 15.97 -14.42 -0.80
CA GLY A 98 15.50 -15.75 -0.41
C GLY A 98 14.10 -15.84 0.20
N ALA A 99 13.07 -15.60 -0.60
CA ALA A 99 11.72 -16.09 -0.37
C ALA A 99 11.61 -17.46 -1.05
N THR A 100 12.07 -18.52 -0.38
CA THR A 100 11.77 -19.88 -0.80
C THR A 100 10.27 -20.13 -0.66
N PRO A 101 9.52 -20.50 -1.72
CA PRO A 101 8.21 -21.10 -1.55
C PRO A 101 8.45 -22.48 -0.92
N SER A 102 8.01 -22.68 0.30
CA SER A 102 8.03 -24.01 0.92
C SER A 102 7.05 -24.91 0.17
N GLU A 103 7.57 -25.75 -0.73
CA GLU A 103 6.89 -26.91 -1.30
C GLU A 103 6.47 -27.88 -0.18
N PRO A 104 5.19 -28.31 -0.10
CA PRO A 104 4.79 -29.32 0.86
C PRO A 104 5.23 -30.70 0.38
N SER A 105 6.24 -31.25 1.04
CA SER A 105 6.67 -32.64 0.88
C SER A 105 5.52 -33.61 1.13
N SER A 106 5.05 -34.27 0.07
CA SER A 106 4.09 -35.37 0.12
C SER A 106 4.73 -36.60 0.75
N ASN A 107 4.35 -36.94 1.98
CA ASN A 107 4.58 -38.28 2.55
C ASN A 107 3.24 -38.92 2.91
N LEU A 108 2.96 -40.04 2.25
CA LEU A 108 1.82 -40.92 2.43
C LEU A 108 1.98 -41.75 3.71
N GLY A 109 0.97 -41.73 4.58
CA GLY A 109 0.82 -42.64 5.71
C GLY A 109 -0.52 -42.42 6.44
N HIS A 110 -1.49 -43.32 6.21
CA HIS A 110 -2.78 -43.43 6.92
C HIS A 110 -2.53 -43.91 8.38
N SER A 111 -3.33 -43.73 9.45
CA SER A 111 -4.75 -43.39 9.70
C SER A 111 -4.95 -43.07 11.23
N PRO A 112 -6.17 -42.92 11.79
CA PRO A 112 -6.76 -41.68 12.26
C PRO A 112 -6.67 -41.44 13.79
N SER A 113 -6.63 -40.18 14.21
CA SER A 113 -6.92 -39.80 15.60
C SER A 113 -7.81 -38.55 15.66
N LYS A 114 -8.90 -38.68 16.45
CA LYS A 114 -9.95 -37.69 16.65
C LYS A 114 -9.45 -36.55 17.53
N THR A 115 -9.49 -35.31 17.06
CA THR A 115 -9.52 -34.14 17.95
C THR A 115 -10.37 -33.01 17.37
N LYS A 116 -11.04 -32.32 18.29
CA LYS A 116 -12.28 -31.56 18.14
C LYS A 116 -11.98 -30.05 18.20
N ARG A 117 -12.56 -29.31 17.24
CA ARG A 117 -12.89 -27.86 17.22
C ARG A 117 -11.76 -26.81 17.27
N LYS A 118 -11.82 -25.86 16.31
CA LYS A 118 -12.37 -24.48 16.43
C LYS A 118 -12.30 -23.85 15.02
N GLY A 119 -13.42 -23.59 14.36
CA GLY A 119 -14.21 -22.38 14.52
C GLY A 119 -13.87 -21.42 13.37
N SER A 120 -14.72 -21.41 12.34
CA SER A 120 -14.50 -20.65 11.10
C SER A 120 -14.67 -19.15 11.35
N LEU A 121 -13.81 -18.33 10.75
CA LEU A 121 -13.82 -16.86 10.81
C LEU A 121 -15.19 -16.26 10.44
N MET A 122 -15.99 -16.96 9.64
CA MET A 122 -17.36 -16.59 9.28
C MET A 122 -18.38 -16.71 10.43
N GLU A 123 -18.10 -17.55 11.44
CA GLU A 123 -18.96 -17.74 12.61
C GLU A 123 -18.76 -16.62 13.65
N THR A 124 -17.55 -16.05 13.72
CA THR A 124 -17.22 -14.90 14.57
C THR A 124 -17.89 -13.62 14.08
N ILE A 125 -17.94 -13.38 12.77
CA ILE A 125 -18.54 -12.17 12.19
C ILE A 125 -20.05 -12.11 12.42
N ASN A 126 -20.74 -13.27 12.42
CA ASN A 126 -22.18 -13.34 12.63
C ASN A 126 -22.61 -13.21 14.11
N ASN A 127 -21.72 -13.48 15.07
CA ASN A 127 -22.04 -13.33 16.50
C ASN A 127 -21.84 -11.89 17.02
N VAL A 128 -20.96 -11.10 16.41
CA VAL A 128 -20.79 -9.67 16.78
C VAL A 128 -22.02 -8.85 16.40
N ARG A 129 -22.72 -9.22 15.31
CA ARG A 129 -23.91 -8.49 14.83
C ARG A 129 -25.21 -8.79 15.59
N ARG A 130 -25.25 -9.87 16.39
CA ARG A 130 -26.45 -10.26 17.18
C ARG A 130 -26.45 -9.71 18.61
N ASN A 131 -25.30 -9.27 19.14
CA ASN A 131 -25.19 -8.77 20.52
C ASN A 131 -25.39 -7.25 20.67
N SER A 132 -25.65 -6.50 19.59
CA SER A 132 -25.94 -5.06 19.64
C SER A 132 -27.44 -4.72 19.76
N THR A 133 -28.31 -5.70 20.00
CA THR A 133 -29.75 -5.50 20.22
C THR A 133 -30.21 -6.22 21.49
N SER A 134 -29.76 -5.77 22.66
CA SER A 134 -30.33 -6.14 23.96
C SER A 134 -29.66 -5.31 25.06
N MET A 135 -30.05 -4.04 25.19
CA MET A 135 -29.91 -3.21 26.41
C MET A 135 -30.69 -1.92 26.16
N GLY A 136 -31.94 -1.88 26.65
CA GLY A 136 -32.85 -0.76 26.42
C GLY A 136 -34.27 -0.98 26.94
N GLY A 137 -34.42 -1.40 28.19
CA GLY A 137 -35.65 -1.28 28.97
C GLY A 137 -35.25 -1.24 30.46
N SER A 138 -35.85 -0.49 31.37
CA SER A 138 -37.06 0.33 31.36
C SER A 138 -37.10 1.08 32.71
N ALA A 139 -37.50 2.35 32.75
CA ALA A 139 -38.12 3.10 33.87
C ALA A 139 -38.11 4.60 33.48
N ALA A 140 -39.16 5.41 33.62
CA ALA A 140 -40.14 5.49 34.68
C ALA A 140 -41.48 6.03 34.17
N GLY A 141 -42.56 5.67 34.86
CA GLY A 141 -43.92 6.14 34.60
C GLY A 141 -44.36 7.32 35.49
N GLY A 142 -45.59 7.77 35.20
CA GLY A 142 -46.45 8.59 36.07
C GLY A 142 -46.46 10.08 35.70
N ARG A 143 -47.46 10.57 34.94
CA ARG A 143 -48.75 11.19 35.40
C ARG A 143 -48.50 12.43 36.28
N ARG A 144 -49.12 13.61 36.11
CA ARG A 144 -50.43 13.99 35.53
C ARG A 144 -50.55 15.54 35.61
N SER A 145 -51.38 16.15 34.73
CA SER A 145 -52.26 17.34 34.90
C SER A 145 -51.71 18.60 35.61
N SER A 146 -51.87 19.83 35.12
CA SER A 146 -52.98 20.47 34.40
C SER A 146 -52.47 21.68 33.62
#